data_AF-A0A0A0I9P8-F1
#
_entry.id   AF-A0A0A0I9P8-F1
#
_cell.length_a   1.000
_cell.length_b   1.000
_cell.length_c   1.000
_cell.angle_alpha   90.00
_cell.angle_beta   90.00
_cell.angle_gamma   90.00
#
_symmetry.space_group_name_H-M   'P 1'
#
loop_
_entity.id
_entity.type
_entity.pdbx_description
1 polymer ?
#
loop_
_entity_poly.entity_id
_entity_poly.type
_entity_poly.pdbx_seq_one_letter_code
_entity_poly.pdbx_strand_id
1 'polypeptide(L)'
;MHEFMKLNKGDTIGIFSPSTPITSICPKRFQRGKQYLESKGFKIIEGNKEGDILFIEDSLKDAATIERSFSLLKLNGVFEKISGIILGKHELFDDLKIGRKPYEILLEVLGETKIPFIADFDCCHTHPMMTLPIGATIELDATNQKVTIL
;
A
#
# COMPACT_ATOMS: atom_id res chain seq x y z
N MET A 1 -7.80 -28.17 -15.63
CA MET A 1 -6.73 -28.44 -14.67
C MET A 1 -5.85 -27.21 -14.68
N HIS A 2 -5.94 -26.34 -13.66
CA HIS A 2 -5.12 -25.11 -13.64
C HIS A 2 -3.66 -25.48 -13.39
N GLU A 3 -2.80 -25.15 -14.34
CA GLU A 3 -1.36 -25.31 -14.21
C GLU A 3 -0.87 -24.22 -13.25
N PHE A 4 -0.39 -24.61 -12.07
CA PHE A 4 0.16 -23.65 -11.11
C PHE A 4 1.43 -23.05 -11.69
N MET A 5 1.45 -21.72 -11.91
CA MET A 5 2.67 -21.01 -12.28
C MET A 5 3.72 -21.21 -11.19
N LYS A 6 4.89 -21.74 -11.57
CA LYS A 6 6.04 -21.91 -10.68
C LYS A 6 6.93 -20.68 -10.78
N LEU A 7 7.44 -20.23 -9.64
CA LEU A 7 8.52 -19.26 -9.59
C LEU A 7 9.79 -19.86 -10.19
N ASN A 8 10.43 -19.11 -11.07
CA ASN A 8 11.67 -19.46 -11.73
C ASN A 8 12.84 -18.63 -11.17
N LYS A 9 14.06 -19.17 -11.31
CA LYS A 9 15.27 -18.37 -11.02
C LYS A 9 15.26 -17.13 -11.91
N GLY A 10 15.55 -15.97 -11.32
CA GLY A 10 15.47 -14.67 -11.97
C GLY A 10 14.18 -13.90 -11.67
N ASP A 11 13.14 -14.58 -11.17
CA ASP A 11 11.88 -13.94 -10.77
C ASP A 11 12.12 -12.97 -9.61
N THR A 12 11.27 -11.95 -9.56
CA THR A 12 11.34 -10.90 -8.55
C THR A 12 10.31 -11.11 -7.46
N ILE A 13 10.76 -11.11 -6.21
CA ILE A 13 9.91 -11.22 -5.02
C ILE A 13 9.91 -9.87 -4.32
N GLY A 14 8.74 -9.25 -4.20
CA GLY A 14 8.53 -8.06 -3.38
C GLY A 14 8.28 -8.44 -1.92
N ILE A 15 8.98 -7.80 -0.98
CA ILE A 15 8.72 -7.93 0.45
C ILE A 15 8.12 -6.63 0.97
N PHE A 16 6.89 -6.72 1.48
CA PHE A 16 6.15 -5.61 2.07
C PHE A 16 5.73 -5.94 3.51
N SER A 17 5.86 -4.99 4.43
CA SER A 17 5.48 -5.16 5.84
C SER A 17 4.43 -4.11 6.22
N PRO A 18 3.12 -4.41 6.01
CA PRO A 18 2.05 -3.42 6.17
C PRO A 18 1.69 -3.07 7.62
N SER A 19 2.31 -3.72 8.62
CA SER A 19 1.93 -3.60 10.04
C SER A 19 3.11 -3.19 10.91
N THR A 20 3.42 -3.95 11.96
CA THR A 20 4.60 -3.70 12.79
C THR A 20 5.85 -3.83 11.91
N PRO A 21 6.73 -2.81 11.84
CA PRO A 21 7.85 -2.78 10.90
C PRO A 21 8.95 -3.76 11.32
N ILE A 22 8.68 -5.06 11.18
CA ILE A 22 9.55 -6.14 11.66
C ILE A 22 10.89 -6.13 10.93
N THR A 23 10.90 -5.63 9.69
CA THR A 23 12.11 -5.39 8.90
C THR A 23 13.03 -4.39 9.60
N SER A 24 12.48 -3.33 10.20
CA SER A 24 13.23 -2.35 10.99
C SER A 24 13.53 -2.83 12.42
N ILE A 25 12.60 -3.53 13.07
CA ILE A 25 12.76 -3.98 14.47
C ILE A 25 13.73 -5.15 14.57
N CYS A 26 13.79 -6.00 13.54
CA CYS A 26 14.61 -7.21 13.50
C CYS A 26 15.49 -7.27 12.23
N PRO A 27 16.41 -6.31 12.01
CA PRO A 27 17.13 -6.17 10.74
C PRO A 27 17.98 -7.40 10.40
N LYS A 28 18.60 -8.04 11.40
CA LYS A 28 19.38 -9.28 11.20
C LYS A 28 18.52 -10.48 10.82
N ARG A 29 17.24 -10.53 11.19
CA ARG A 29 16.33 -11.61 10.77
C ARG A 29 15.90 -11.38 9.33
N PHE A 30 15.52 -10.14 9.01
CA PHE A 30 15.16 -9.76 7.65
C PHE A 30 16.30 -10.00 6.65
N GLN A 31 17.51 -9.53 6.97
CA GLN A 31 18.68 -9.69 6.08
C GLN A 31 19.01 -11.16 5.80
N ARG A 32 18.90 -12.05 6.80
CA ARG A 32 19.11 -13.50 6.60
C ARG A 32 18.06 -14.11 5.68
N GLY A 33 16.80 -13.72 5.83
CA GLY A 33 15.72 -14.16 4.95
C GLY A 33 15.92 -13.70 3.51
N LYS A 34 16.29 -12.42 3.33
CA LYS A 34 16.64 -11.83 2.03
C LYS A 34 17.79 -12.58 1.36
N GLN A 35 18.92 -12.74 2.06
CA GLN A 35 20.09 -13.46 1.56
C GLN A 35 19.76 -14.91 1.17
N TYR A 36 18.89 -15.58 1.94
CA TYR A 36 18.44 -16.92 1.61
C TYR A 36 17.70 -16.95 0.26
N LEU A 37 16.75 -16.05 0.03
CA LEU A 37 16.01 -15.99 -1.23
C LEU A 37 16.91 -15.58 -2.41
N GLU A 38 17.81 -14.62 -2.20
CA GLU A 38 18.83 -14.24 -3.19
C GLU A 38 19.72 -15.44 -3.56
N SER A 39 20.13 -16.25 -2.58
CA SER A 39 20.93 -17.47 -2.82
C SER A 39 20.17 -18.55 -3.60
N LYS A 40 18.84 -18.50 -3.63
CA LYS A 40 18.01 -19.36 -4.49
C LYS A 40 17.90 -18.85 -5.93
N GLY A 41 18.42 -17.67 -6.21
CA GLY A 41 18.44 -17.06 -7.54
C GLY A 41 17.30 -16.10 -7.80
N PHE A 42 16.60 -15.63 -6.77
CA PHE A 42 15.54 -14.62 -6.90
C PHE A 42 16.09 -13.20 -6.75
N LYS A 43 15.41 -12.23 -7.37
CA LYS A 43 15.66 -10.80 -7.15
C LYS A 43 14.74 -10.31 -6.04
N ILE A 44 15.28 -9.66 -5.01
CA ILE A 44 14.47 -9.17 -3.88
C ILE A 44 14.29 -7.66 -4.00
N ILE A 45 13.03 -7.23 -3.96
CA ILE A 45 12.65 -5.83 -3.87
C ILE A 45 12.03 -5.59 -2.51
N GLU A 46 12.50 -4.56 -1.83
CA GLU A 46 12.02 -4.16 -0.51
C GLU A 46 11.07 -2.98 -0.67
N GLY A 47 9.84 -3.11 -0.16
CA GLY A 47 8.82 -2.07 -0.28
C GLY A 47 8.32 -1.89 -1.72
N ASN A 48 7.95 -0.66 -2.03
CA ASN A 48 7.39 -0.21 -3.30
C ASN A 48 8.47 0.16 -4.33
N LYS A 49 8.17 -0.08 -5.61
CA LYS A 49 8.99 0.33 -6.76
C LYS A 49 8.57 1.71 -7.25
N GLU A 50 9.46 2.32 -8.01
CA GLU A 50 9.15 3.51 -8.79
C GLU A 50 7.98 3.22 -9.73
N GLY A 51 6.96 4.08 -9.69
CA GLY A 51 5.78 3.97 -10.54
C GLY A 51 4.68 3.03 -10.03
N ASP A 52 4.86 2.33 -8.91
CA ASP A 52 3.80 1.48 -8.33
C ASP A 52 2.58 2.34 -7.94
N ILE A 53 1.38 1.75 -7.99
CA ILE A 53 0.17 2.34 -7.40
C ILE A 53 -0.04 1.74 -6.02
N LEU A 54 -0.09 2.60 -5.00
CA LEU A 54 -0.26 2.18 -3.61
C LEU A 54 -1.75 2.02 -3.29
N PHE A 55 -2.18 0.79 -3.03
CA PHE A 55 -3.48 0.54 -2.39
C PHE A 55 -3.30 0.43 -0.87
N ILE A 56 -4.05 1.22 -0.11
CA ILE A 56 -4.05 1.23 1.37
C ILE A 56 -5.47 1.35 1.91
N GLU A 57 -5.72 0.67 3.03
CA GLU A 57 -6.97 0.73 3.78
C GLU A 57 -6.69 0.53 5.27
N ASP A 58 -7.60 1.04 6.11
CA ASP A 58 -7.64 0.78 7.54
C ASP A 58 -9.13 0.67 7.96
N SER A 59 -9.38 0.01 9.09
CA SER A 59 -10.73 -0.21 9.64
C SER A 59 -10.73 -0.08 11.15
N LEU A 60 -11.82 0.45 11.73
CA LEU A 60 -12.00 0.52 13.18
C LEU A 60 -10.81 1.24 13.87
N LYS A 61 -10.41 2.39 13.32
CA LYS A 61 -9.30 3.23 13.82
C LYS A 61 -9.72 4.68 13.89
N ASP A 62 -8.96 5.45 14.65
CA ASP A 62 -9.16 6.87 14.84
C ASP A 62 -8.28 7.73 13.93
N ALA A 63 -8.58 9.03 13.88
CA ALA A 63 -7.82 10.03 13.13
C ALA A 63 -6.32 10.04 13.48
N ALA A 64 -5.98 9.95 14.77
CA ALA A 64 -4.59 9.97 15.23
C ALA A 64 -3.79 8.75 14.72
N THR A 65 -4.44 7.58 14.68
CA THR A 65 -3.82 6.36 14.19
C THR A 65 -3.52 6.44 12.70
N ILE A 66 -4.47 6.90 11.89
CA ILE A 66 -4.23 6.99 10.44
C ILE A 66 -3.26 8.12 10.08
N GLU A 67 -3.28 9.25 10.80
CA GLU A 67 -2.29 10.31 10.63
C GLU A 67 -0.87 9.80 10.88
N ARG A 68 -0.69 9.01 11.95
CA ARG A 68 0.57 8.33 12.25
C ARG A 68 0.98 7.37 11.12
N SER A 69 0.05 6.56 10.61
CA SER A 69 0.31 5.62 9.52
C SER A 69 0.70 6.34 8.22
N PHE A 70 -0.02 7.39 7.83
CA PHE A 70 0.33 8.19 6.66
C PHE A 70 1.67 8.90 6.85
N SER A 71 1.93 9.46 8.04
CA SER A 71 3.20 10.12 8.35
C SER A 71 4.37 9.14 8.28
N LEU A 72 4.17 7.89 8.69
CA LEU A 72 5.16 6.84 8.54
C LEU A 72 5.49 6.59 7.06
N LEU A 73 4.48 6.48 6.19
CA LEU A 73 4.68 6.33 4.75
C LEU A 73 5.44 7.52 4.16
N LYS A 74 5.08 8.75 4.57
CA LYS A 74 5.76 9.98 4.16
C LYS A 74 7.24 9.98 4.56
N LEU A 75 7.54 9.69 5.83
CA LEU A 75 8.91 9.67 6.35
C LEU A 75 9.79 8.57 5.71
N ASN A 76 9.18 7.50 5.20
CA ASN A 76 9.89 6.43 4.49
C ASN A 76 10.10 6.71 2.99
N GLY A 77 9.69 7.88 2.50
CA GLY A 77 9.86 8.26 1.11
C GLY A 77 8.95 7.47 0.15
N VAL A 78 7.81 6.96 0.64
CA VAL A 78 6.90 6.12 -0.16
C VAL A 78 6.22 6.97 -1.23
N PHE A 79 5.68 8.13 -0.85
CA PHE A 79 4.89 9.01 -1.73
C PHE A 79 5.72 9.64 -2.86
N GLU A 80 7.05 9.66 -2.72
CA GLU A 80 8.00 10.15 -3.72
C GLU A 80 8.30 9.13 -4.83
N LYS A 81 7.97 7.84 -4.61
CA LYS A 81 8.25 6.75 -5.56
C LYS A 81 7.02 6.27 -6.32
N ILE A 82 5.85 6.33 -5.68
CA ILE A 82 4.61 5.79 -6.25
C ILE A 82 3.98 6.77 -7.25
N SER A 83 3.22 6.24 -8.21
CA SER A 83 2.56 7.04 -9.25
C SER A 83 1.12 7.42 -8.91
N GLY A 84 0.51 6.76 -7.92
CA GLY A 84 -0.88 7.01 -7.50
C GLY A 84 -1.26 6.29 -6.22
N ILE A 85 -2.36 6.70 -5.60
CA ILE A 85 -2.91 6.10 -4.38
C ILE A 85 -4.35 5.65 -4.61
N ILE A 86 -4.69 4.46 -4.14
CA ILE A 86 -6.07 4.02 -3.95
C ILE A 86 -6.27 3.90 -2.44
N LEU A 87 -7.06 4.80 -1.87
CA LEU A 87 -7.43 4.80 -0.47
C LEU A 87 -8.80 4.15 -0.31
N GLY A 88 -8.83 3.06 0.44
CA GLY A 88 -10.03 2.35 0.83
C GLY A 88 -11.02 3.17 1.65
N LYS A 89 -12.30 2.76 1.66
CA LYS A 89 -13.24 3.21 2.69
C LYS A 89 -12.73 2.81 4.08
N HIS A 90 -12.95 3.69 5.05
CA HIS A 90 -12.58 3.41 6.44
C HIS A 90 -13.81 3.00 7.25
N GLU A 91 -13.93 1.72 7.56
CA GLU A 91 -15.06 1.20 8.34
C GLU A 91 -15.06 1.80 9.76
N LEU A 92 -16.20 2.39 10.16
CA LEU A 92 -16.43 2.94 11.50
C LEU A 92 -15.26 3.82 11.99
N PHE A 93 -14.84 4.74 11.13
CA PHE A 93 -13.80 5.72 11.43
C PHE A 93 -14.19 6.61 12.61
N ASP A 94 -13.30 6.70 13.61
CA ASP A 94 -13.42 7.65 14.72
C ASP A 94 -12.63 8.92 14.38
N ASP A 95 -13.33 9.97 13.96
CA ASP A 95 -12.71 11.24 13.61
C ASP A 95 -12.23 12.03 14.83
N LEU A 96 -12.37 11.52 16.06
CA LEU A 96 -12.07 12.25 17.30
C LEU A 96 -12.81 13.60 17.39
N LYS A 97 -13.97 13.72 16.75
CA LYS A 97 -14.82 14.92 16.68
C LYS A 97 -14.17 16.10 15.94
N ILE A 98 -13.17 15.87 15.10
CA ILE A 98 -12.54 16.93 14.31
C ILE A 98 -13.28 17.23 13.00
N GLY A 99 -14.27 16.41 12.62
CA GLY A 99 -15.09 16.62 11.43
C GLY A 99 -14.35 16.39 10.11
N ARG A 100 -13.28 15.59 10.13
CA ARG A 100 -12.46 15.29 8.94
C ARG A 100 -12.63 13.86 8.50
N LYS A 101 -12.52 13.63 7.20
CA LYS A 101 -12.45 12.31 6.57
C LYS A 101 -11.01 11.80 6.50
N PRO A 102 -10.81 10.47 6.37
CA PRO A 102 -9.47 9.89 6.23
C PRO A 102 -8.64 10.50 5.09
N TYR A 103 -9.25 10.77 3.92
CA TYR A 103 -8.51 11.36 2.81
C TYR A 103 -8.09 12.82 3.06
N GLU A 104 -8.78 13.56 3.93
CA GLU A 104 -8.39 14.93 4.29
C GLU A 104 -7.13 14.93 5.17
N ILE A 105 -7.03 13.93 6.05
CA ILE A 105 -5.83 13.69 6.86
C ILE A 105 -4.66 13.23 5.97
N LEU A 106 -4.93 12.37 4.98
CA LEU A 106 -3.93 12.00 3.97
C LEU A 106 -3.42 13.23 3.20
N LEU A 107 -4.33 14.10 2.74
CA LEU A 107 -3.98 15.33 2.04
C LEU A 107 -3.09 16.26 2.88
N GLU A 108 -3.39 16.40 4.18
CA GLU A 108 -2.55 17.18 5.09
C GLU A 108 -1.13 16.61 5.21
N VAL A 109 -1.00 15.29 5.33
CA VAL A 109 0.30 14.61 5.40
C VAL A 109 1.08 14.68 4.07
N LEU A 110 0.37 14.64 2.93
CA LEU A 110 0.99 14.80 1.61
C LEU A 110 1.59 16.21 1.44
N GLY A 111 0.95 17.24 1.99
CA GLY A 111 1.41 18.62 1.91
C GLY A 111 1.56 19.08 0.46
N GLU A 112 2.79 19.37 0.03
CA GLU A 112 3.09 19.81 -1.34
C GLU A 112 3.23 18.66 -2.35
N THR A 113 3.27 17.41 -1.88
CA THR A 113 3.40 16.23 -2.75
C THR A 113 2.12 16.03 -3.58
N LYS A 114 2.21 16.31 -4.88
CA LYS A 114 1.11 16.11 -5.83
C LYS A 114 1.15 14.68 -6.37
N ILE A 115 0.13 13.90 -6.02
CA ILE A 115 -0.04 12.53 -6.48
C ILE A 115 -1.53 12.28 -6.74
N PRO A 116 -1.93 11.66 -7.87
CA PRO A 116 -3.32 11.32 -8.10
C PRO A 116 -3.78 10.27 -7.09
N PHE A 117 -4.97 10.44 -6.54
CA PHE A 117 -5.57 9.44 -5.68
C PHE A 117 -7.09 9.33 -5.85
N ILE A 118 -7.60 8.12 -5.60
CA ILE A 118 -9.02 7.85 -5.40
C ILE A 118 -9.21 7.48 -3.93
N ALA A 119 -10.21 8.05 -3.27
CA ALA A 119 -10.62 7.69 -1.92
C ALA A 119 -11.95 6.95 -1.93
N ASP A 120 -12.32 6.39 -0.78
CA ASP A 120 -13.57 5.65 -0.58
C ASP A 120 -13.72 4.44 -1.53
N PHE A 121 -12.61 3.76 -1.84
CA PHE A 121 -12.62 2.56 -2.68
C PHE A 121 -13.20 1.33 -1.95
N ASP A 122 -14.08 0.58 -2.60
CA ASP A 122 -14.81 -0.56 -2.03
C ASP A 122 -13.97 -1.86 -2.04
N CYS A 123 -12.80 -1.89 -1.41
CA CYS A 123 -11.97 -3.10 -1.24
C CYS A 123 -11.48 -3.23 0.22
N CYS A 124 -12.38 -3.02 1.17
CA CYS A 124 -12.07 -2.84 2.60
C CYS A 124 -13.10 -3.56 3.46
N HIS A 125 -13.02 -3.41 4.77
CA HIS A 125 -13.97 -4.01 5.71
C HIS A 125 -15.44 -3.54 5.56
N THR A 126 -15.75 -2.61 4.66
CA THR A 126 -17.12 -2.21 4.29
C THR A 126 -17.79 -3.19 3.34
N HIS A 127 -19.12 -3.11 3.24
CA HIS A 127 -19.92 -3.93 2.31
C HIS A 127 -20.56 -3.03 1.23
N PRO A 128 -20.56 -3.44 -0.05
CA PRO A 128 -19.91 -4.63 -0.61
C PRO A 128 -18.37 -4.50 -0.64
N MET A 129 -17.67 -5.63 -0.81
CA MET A 129 -16.21 -5.67 -0.94
C MET A 129 -15.84 -6.24 -2.31
N MET A 130 -15.16 -5.43 -3.12
CA MET A 130 -14.55 -5.83 -4.39
C MET A 130 -13.29 -6.64 -4.14
N THR A 131 -12.95 -7.52 -5.10
CA THR A 131 -11.67 -8.23 -5.10
C THR A 131 -10.67 -7.47 -5.97
N LEU A 132 -9.58 -6.99 -5.37
CA LEU A 132 -8.49 -6.32 -6.08
C LEU A 132 -7.26 -7.25 -6.18
N PRO A 133 -6.77 -7.60 -7.39
CA PRO A 133 -5.55 -8.37 -7.52
C PRO A 133 -4.32 -7.52 -7.17
N ILE A 134 -3.51 -8.01 -6.23
CA ILE A 134 -2.27 -7.34 -5.83
C ILE A 134 -1.12 -7.78 -6.74
N GLY A 135 -0.34 -6.81 -7.23
CA GLY A 135 0.78 -7.03 -8.14
C GLY A 135 0.39 -7.09 -9.62
N ALA A 136 -0.90 -6.91 -9.95
CA ALA A 136 -1.35 -6.70 -11.32
C ALA A 136 -0.96 -5.30 -11.81
N THR A 137 -0.81 -5.15 -13.14
CA THR A 137 -0.68 -3.82 -13.74
C THR A 137 -2.08 -3.21 -13.82
N ILE A 138 -2.21 -1.96 -13.38
CA ILE A 138 -3.49 -1.24 -13.39
C ILE A 138 -3.32 0.17 -13.96
N GLU A 139 -4.40 0.73 -14.48
CA GLU A 139 -4.53 2.15 -14.82
C GLU A 139 -5.40 2.85 -13.76
N LEU A 140 -4.92 3.96 -13.22
CA LEU A 140 -5.63 4.81 -12.27
C LEU A 140 -5.97 6.15 -12.91
N ASP A 141 -7.26 6.42 -13.10
CA ASP A 141 -7.79 7.71 -13.51
C ASP A 141 -8.56 8.34 -12.34
N ALA A 142 -7.85 9.15 -11.56
CA ALA A 142 -8.42 9.84 -10.41
C ALA A 142 -9.46 10.92 -10.79
N THR A 143 -9.40 11.46 -12.01
CA THR A 143 -10.33 12.50 -12.46
C THR A 143 -11.70 11.90 -12.75
N ASN A 144 -11.72 10.77 -13.44
CA ASN A 144 -12.95 10.05 -13.79
C ASN A 144 -13.31 8.95 -12.79
N GLN A 145 -12.58 8.85 -11.66
CA GLN A 145 -12.77 7.86 -10.61
C GLN A 145 -12.79 6.41 -11.12
N LYS A 146 -11.80 6.06 -11.95
CA LYS A 146 -11.72 4.74 -12.61
C LYS A 146 -10.42 4.03 -12.26
N VAL A 147 -10.55 2.74 -11.94
CA VAL A 147 -9.44 1.79 -11.82
C VAL A 147 -9.65 0.68 -12.82
N THR A 148 -8.68 0.42 -13.69
CA THR A 148 -8.75 -0.64 -14.73
C THR A 148 -7.60 -1.63 -14.53
N ILE A 149 -7.89 -2.92 -14.53
CA ILE A 149 -6.86 -3.98 -14.54
C ILE A 149 -6.46 -4.25 -15.99
N LEU A 150 -5.15 -4.28 -16.27
CA LEU A 150 -4.57 -4.47 -17.61
C LEU A 150 -4.17 -5.92 -17.88
#